data_AF-A0A7W1E788-F1
#
_entry.id   AF-A0A7W1E788-F1
#
_cell.length_a   1.000
_cell.length_b   1.000
_cell.length_c   1.000
_cell.angle_alpha   90.00
_cell.angle_beta   90.00
_cell.angle_gamma   90.00
#
_symmetry.space_group_name_H-M   'P 1'
#
loop_
_entity.id
_entity.type
_entity.pdbx_description
1 polymer ?
#
loop_
_entity_poly.entity_id
_entity_poly.type
_entity_poly.pdbx_seq_one_letter_code
_entity_poly.pdbx_strand_id
1 'polypeptide(L)'
;MKSLKQYTIFTGTEMKQQLLDKIEKRQATIGVVGLGYVGLPLALEFARAGFKVIGYDVNERVTKQLMSGKSHIMDVKTPDLAEYVKKGLFEATADESRLGECDAISVAVPTPLAKTRDPDMSYVLAAADAIAR
;
A
#
# COMPACT_ATOMS: atom_id res chain seq x y z
N MET A 1 37.69 19.75 6.73
CA MET A 1 37.08 18.48 7.18
C MET A 1 35.57 18.61 7.19
N LYS A 2 34.90 18.24 6.09
CA LYS A 2 33.48 17.87 6.09
C LYS A 2 33.41 16.50 5.45
N SER A 3 32.90 15.55 6.23
CA SER A 3 32.74 14.14 5.87
C SER A 3 31.89 14.01 4.61
N LEU A 4 32.48 13.43 3.56
CA LEU A 4 31.76 12.95 2.38
C LEU A 4 30.91 11.76 2.84
N LYS A 5 29.59 11.97 2.95
CA LYS A 5 28.65 10.85 3.09
C LYS A 5 28.82 9.96 1.86
N GLN A 6 29.29 8.74 2.05
CA GLN A 6 29.27 7.70 1.03
C GLN A 6 27.81 7.46 0.65
N TYR A 7 27.41 7.92 -0.53
CA TYR A 7 26.23 7.38 -1.19
C TYR A 7 26.66 6.03 -1.77
N THR A 8 26.16 4.94 -1.19
CA THR A 8 26.26 3.62 -1.81
C THR A 8 25.40 3.67 -3.07
N ILE A 9 26.04 3.83 -4.23
CA ILE A 9 25.38 3.70 -5.52
C ILE A 9 25.16 2.21 -5.73
N PHE A 10 23.95 1.73 -5.46
CA PHE A 10 23.57 0.37 -5.83
C PHE A 10 23.39 0.27 -7.34
N THR A 11 23.94 -0.78 -7.93
CA THR A 11 23.61 -1.14 -9.32
C THR A 11 22.18 -1.67 -9.38
N GLY A 12 21.50 -1.55 -10.54
CA GLY A 12 20.12 -2.05 -10.69
C GLY A 12 19.95 -3.54 -10.36
N THR A 13 21.00 -4.34 -10.55
CA THR A 13 21.03 -5.77 -10.19
C THR A 13 21.05 -5.98 -8.67
N GLU A 14 21.77 -5.15 -7.91
CA GLU A 14 21.83 -5.24 -6.45
C GLU A 14 20.49 -4.84 -5.81
N MET A 15 19.86 -3.75 -6.28
CA MET A 15 18.53 -3.35 -5.81
C MET A 15 17.49 -4.44 -6.06
N LYS A 16 17.52 -5.05 -7.26
CA LYS A 16 16.63 -6.16 -7.59
C LYS A 16 16.82 -7.32 -6.61
N GLN A 17 18.06 -7.75 -6.38
CA GLN A 17 18.33 -8.89 -5.51
C GLN A 17 17.88 -8.62 -4.06
N GLN A 18 18.14 -7.40 -3.56
CA GLN A 18 17.68 -7.00 -2.23
C GLN A 18 16.16 -7.06 -2.10
N LEU A 19 15.42 -6.59 -3.10
CA LEU A 19 13.96 -6.66 -3.11
C LEU A 19 13.47 -8.11 -3.15
N LEU A 20 14.07 -8.95 -4.01
CA LEU A 20 13.72 -10.38 -4.10
C LEU A 20 13.96 -11.09 -2.75
N ASP A 21 15.10 -10.87 -2.12
CA ASP A 21 15.42 -11.44 -0.82
C ASP A 21 14.40 -11.01 0.27
N LYS A 22 14.00 -9.72 0.27
CA LYS A 22 12.97 -9.22 1.18
C LYS A 22 11.62 -9.89 0.92
N ILE A 23 11.25 -10.10 -0.34
CA ILE A 23 9.98 -10.76 -0.71
C ILE A 23 9.99 -12.21 -0.25
N GLU A 24 11.05 -12.96 -0.54
CA GLU A 24 11.21 -14.37 -0.14
C GLU A 24 11.13 -14.54 1.38
N LYS A 25 11.75 -13.64 2.14
CA LYS A 25 11.78 -13.67 3.62
C LYS A 25 10.56 -13.03 4.27
N ARG A 26 9.58 -12.54 3.51
CA ARG A 26 8.40 -11.79 4.00
C ARG A 26 8.75 -10.52 4.81
N GLN A 27 9.89 -9.91 4.47
CA GLN A 27 10.38 -8.67 5.08
C GLN A 27 10.05 -7.44 4.25
N ALA A 28 9.59 -7.62 3.00
CA ALA A 28 9.12 -6.52 2.17
C ALA A 28 7.87 -5.88 2.78
N THR A 29 7.81 -4.55 2.82
CA THR A 29 6.59 -3.81 3.15
C THR A 29 5.81 -3.53 1.87
N ILE A 30 4.55 -3.94 1.84
CA ILE A 30 3.67 -3.77 0.67
C ILE A 30 2.73 -2.60 0.89
N GLY A 31 2.74 -1.64 -0.02
CA GLY A 31 1.77 -0.55 -0.10
C GLY A 31 0.57 -0.94 -0.95
N VAL A 32 -0.63 -0.56 -0.52
CA VAL A 32 -1.85 -0.66 -1.36
C VAL A 32 -2.55 0.69 -1.38
N VAL A 33 -2.65 1.31 -2.55
CA VAL A 33 -3.29 2.62 -2.75
C VAL A 33 -4.74 2.43 -3.20
N GLY A 34 -5.67 2.94 -2.40
CA GLY A 34 -7.10 2.75 -2.54
C GLY A 34 -7.54 1.52 -1.74
N LEU A 35 -8.40 1.71 -0.73
CA LEU A 35 -8.88 0.65 0.16
C LEU A 35 -10.36 0.34 -0.06
N GLY A 36 -10.80 0.47 -1.31
CA GLY A 36 -12.14 0.10 -1.75
C GLY A 36 -12.28 -1.41 -1.99
N TYR A 37 -13.26 -1.75 -2.84
CA TYR A 37 -13.67 -3.12 -3.13
C TYR A 37 -12.54 -4.04 -3.60
N VAL A 38 -11.56 -3.53 -4.36
CA VAL A 38 -10.42 -4.32 -4.84
C VAL A 38 -9.23 -4.25 -3.89
N GLY A 39 -8.88 -3.05 -3.45
CA GLY A 39 -7.65 -2.83 -2.70
C GLY A 39 -7.68 -3.40 -1.28
N LEU A 40 -8.80 -3.33 -0.55
CA LEU A 40 -8.86 -3.89 0.81
C LEU A 40 -8.72 -5.42 0.84
N PRO A 41 -9.46 -6.21 0.02
CA PRO A 41 -9.20 -7.65 -0.06
C PRO A 41 -7.75 -7.96 -0.44
N LEU A 42 -7.19 -7.26 -1.43
CA LEU A 42 -5.80 -7.47 -1.86
C LEU A 42 -4.81 -7.21 -0.71
N ALA A 43 -5.00 -6.12 0.04
CA ALA A 43 -4.18 -5.79 1.20
C ALA A 43 -4.23 -6.90 2.27
N LEU A 44 -5.41 -7.48 2.51
CA LEU A 44 -5.53 -8.59 3.46
C LEU A 44 -4.91 -9.88 2.97
N GLU A 45 -4.93 -10.17 1.67
CA GLU A 45 -4.24 -11.34 1.13
C GLU A 45 -2.71 -11.22 1.28
N PHE A 46 -2.14 -10.02 1.13
CA PHE A 46 -0.72 -9.80 1.46
C PHE A 46 -0.43 -9.98 2.95
N ALA A 47 -1.28 -9.45 3.83
CA ALA A 47 -1.14 -9.64 5.27
C ALA A 47 -1.27 -11.12 5.67
N ARG A 48 -2.20 -11.85 5.05
CA ARG A 48 -2.39 -13.30 5.20
C ARG A 48 -1.17 -14.09 4.74
N ALA A 49 -0.51 -13.64 3.68
CA ALA A 49 0.74 -14.21 3.19
C ALA A 49 1.97 -13.88 4.08
N GLY A 50 1.79 -13.08 5.13
CA GLY A 50 2.80 -12.78 6.15
C GLY A 50 3.56 -11.47 5.94
N PHE A 51 3.16 -10.63 4.99
CA PHE A 51 3.80 -9.33 4.75
C PHE A 51 3.26 -8.26 5.70
N LYS A 52 4.09 -7.25 5.99
CA LYS A 52 3.60 -5.98 6.54
C LYS A 52 2.95 -5.19 5.40
N VAL A 53 1.74 -4.70 5.63
CA VAL A 53 0.95 -3.98 4.64
C VAL A 53 0.59 -2.58 5.15
N ILE A 54 0.89 -1.57 4.34
CA ILE A 54 0.43 -0.20 4.53
C ILE A 54 -0.63 0.09 3.47
N GLY A 55 -1.89 0.14 3.90
CA GLY A 55 -3.00 0.58 3.08
C GLY A 55 -3.14 2.09 3.11
N TYR A 56 -3.09 2.76 1.97
CA TYR A 56 -3.38 4.18 1.86
C TYR A 56 -4.75 4.42 1.23
N ASP A 57 -5.55 5.28 1.84
CA ASP A 57 -6.77 5.81 1.23
C ASP A 57 -6.93 7.30 1.59
N VAL A 58 -7.32 8.11 0.61
CA VAL A 58 -7.54 9.55 0.79
C VAL A 58 -8.67 9.85 1.80
N ASN A 59 -9.57 8.88 2.03
CA ASN A 59 -10.68 9.05 2.94
C ASN A 59 -10.29 8.66 4.37
N GLU A 60 -9.98 9.65 5.21
CA GLU A 60 -9.67 9.44 6.62
C GLU A 60 -10.72 8.63 7.40
N ARG A 61 -12.00 8.75 7.03
CA ARG A 61 -13.07 7.99 7.69
C ARG A 61 -12.90 6.50 7.42
N VAL A 62 -12.53 6.13 6.19
CA VAL A 62 -12.26 4.74 5.80
C VAL A 62 -11.08 4.20 6.60
N THR A 63 -9.97 4.93 6.63
CA THR A 63 -8.75 4.46 7.32
C THR A 63 -8.95 4.31 8.82
N LYS A 64 -9.59 5.29 9.48
CA LYS A 64 -9.95 5.21 10.91
C LYS A 64 -10.89 4.03 11.20
N GLN A 65 -11.89 3.79 10.34
CA GLN A 65 -12.80 2.66 10.49
C GLN A 65 -12.05 1.32 10.38
N LEU A 66 -11.17 1.17 9.39
CA LEU A 66 -10.36 -0.03 9.21
C LEU A 66 -9.40 -0.26 10.38
N MET A 67 -8.77 0.80 10.90
CA MET A 67 -7.91 0.71 12.10
C MET A 67 -8.67 0.38 13.38
N SER A 68 -9.98 0.61 13.43
CA SER A 68 -10.84 0.08 14.49
C SER A 68 -11.20 -1.41 14.32
N GLY A 69 -10.62 -2.08 13.32
CA GLY A 69 -10.86 -3.48 12.97
C GLY A 69 -12.16 -3.70 12.20
N LYS A 70 -12.85 -2.65 11.75
CA LYS A 70 -14.17 -2.74 11.09
C LYS A 70 -14.04 -2.62 9.58
N SER A 71 -14.44 -3.66 8.86
CA SER A 71 -14.50 -3.60 7.40
C SER A 71 -15.70 -2.77 6.93
N HIS A 72 -15.53 -2.06 5.82
CA HIS A 72 -16.62 -1.41 5.08
C HIS A 72 -16.93 -2.13 3.75
N ILE A 73 -16.18 -3.20 3.44
CA ILE A 73 -16.35 -4.05 2.25
C ILE A 73 -16.98 -5.37 2.69
N MET A 74 -18.09 -5.74 2.03
CA MET A 74 -18.88 -6.92 2.39
C MET A 74 -18.07 -8.22 2.28
N ASP A 75 -17.22 -8.31 1.26
CA ASP A 75 -16.39 -9.49 0.99
C ASP A 75 -15.20 -9.64 1.96
N VAL A 76 -14.98 -8.63 2.81
CA VAL A 76 -13.95 -8.64 3.84
C VAL A 76 -14.61 -8.71 5.20
N LYS A 77 -14.49 -9.87 5.85
CA LYS A 77 -15.05 -10.07 7.19
C LYS A 77 -14.29 -9.24 8.21
N THR A 78 -15.03 -8.47 9.01
CA THR A 78 -14.49 -7.68 10.14
C THR A 78 -13.57 -8.48 11.08
N PRO A 79 -13.90 -9.72 11.48
CA PRO A 79 -12.98 -10.54 12.28
C PRO A 79 -11.62 -10.78 11.63
N ASP A 80 -11.59 -11.06 10.32
CA ASP A 80 -10.37 -11.32 9.58
C ASP A 80 -9.49 -10.06 9.52
N LEU A 81 -10.09 -8.91 9.19
CA LEU A 81 -9.39 -7.62 9.21
C LEU A 81 -8.82 -7.30 10.60
N ALA A 82 -9.65 -7.41 11.64
CA ALA A 82 -9.28 -7.10 13.01
C ALA A 82 -8.10 -7.96 13.50
N GLU A 83 -8.03 -9.21 13.07
CA GLU A 83 -6.90 -10.10 13.35
C GLU A 83 -5.57 -9.51 12.82
N TYR A 84 -5.54 -9.09 11.56
CA TYR A 84 -4.31 -8.57 10.93
C TYR A 84 -3.92 -7.18 11.44
N VAL A 85 -4.89 -6.33 11.78
CA VAL A 85 -4.65 -5.07 12.52
C VAL A 85 -3.99 -5.38 13.87
N LYS A 86 -4.56 -6.31 14.65
CA LYS A 86 -4.02 -6.68 15.97
C LYS A 86 -2.62 -7.29 15.89
N LYS A 87 -2.35 -8.08 14.84
CA LYS A 87 -1.02 -8.65 14.59
C LYS A 87 0.01 -7.61 14.12
N GLY A 88 -0.41 -6.38 13.79
CA GLY A 88 0.46 -5.36 13.23
C GLY A 88 0.92 -5.67 11.79
N LEU A 89 0.21 -6.57 11.09
CA LEU A 89 0.51 -6.91 9.70
C LEU A 89 -0.26 -6.05 8.70
N PHE A 90 -1.32 -5.37 9.14
CA PHE A 90 -2.05 -4.41 8.32
C PHE A 90 -2.24 -3.10 9.06
N GLU A 91 -1.96 -2.00 8.38
CA GLU A 91 -2.22 -0.64 8.86
C GLU A 91 -2.81 0.21 7.73
N ALA A 92 -3.91 0.91 8.00
CA ALA A 92 -4.54 1.85 7.09
C ALA A 92 -4.20 3.29 7.48
N THR A 93 -3.85 4.12 6.51
CA THR A 93 -3.44 5.52 6.70
C THR A 93 -3.99 6.42 5.61
N ALA A 94 -4.22 7.70 5.93
CA ALA A 94 -4.47 8.76 4.94
C ALA A 94 -3.25 9.68 4.75
N ASP A 95 -2.15 9.38 5.44
CA ASP A 95 -0.87 10.06 5.30
C ASP A 95 -0.08 9.46 4.13
N GLU A 96 0.08 10.25 3.06
CA GLU A 96 0.78 9.85 1.84
C GLU A 96 2.29 9.63 2.05
N SER A 97 2.89 10.29 3.05
CA SER A 97 4.34 10.17 3.32
C SER A 97 4.76 8.74 3.71
N ARG A 98 3.80 7.94 4.18
CA ARG A 98 4.00 6.55 4.55
C ARG A 98 4.18 5.62 3.35
N LEU A 99 3.82 6.06 2.15
CA LEU A 99 4.08 5.30 0.92
C LEU A 99 5.58 5.12 0.69
N GLY A 100 6.42 6.06 1.15
CA GLY A 100 7.88 5.95 1.12
C GLY A 100 8.47 4.85 2.01
N GLU A 101 7.69 4.27 2.93
CA GLU A 101 8.10 3.11 3.73
C GLU A 101 8.03 1.79 2.93
N CYS A 102 7.33 1.78 1.78
CA CYS A 102 6.99 0.56 1.05
C CYS A 102 8.11 0.13 0.09
N ASP A 103 8.34 -1.18 0.02
CA ASP A 103 9.25 -1.80 -0.96
C ASP A 103 8.57 -2.03 -2.32
N ALA A 104 7.25 -2.21 -2.32
CA ALA A 104 6.42 -2.34 -3.52
C ALA A 104 5.04 -1.75 -3.25
N ILE A 105 4.42 -1.13 -4.27
CA ILE A 105 3.10 -0.51 -4.15
C ILE A 105 2.16 -1.04 -5.24
N SER A 106 0.98 -1.48 -4.83
CA SER A 106 -0.13 -1.82 -5.72
C SER A 106 -1.13 -0.67 -5.77
N VAL A 107 -1.46 -0.18 -6.97
CA VAL A 107 -2.44 0.89 -7.17
C VAL A 107 -3.79 0.28 -7.56
N ALA A 108 -4.78 0.43 -6.67
CA ALA A 108 -6.12 -0.13 -6.80
C ALA A 108 -7.21 0.96 -6.69
N VAL A 109 -6.98 2.09 -7.35
CA VAL A 109 -7.90 3.24 -7.42
C VAL A 109 -8.92 3.08 -8.55
N PRO A 110 -10.10 3.70 -8.45
CA PRO A 110 -11.12 3.56 -9.48
C PRO A 110 -10.67 4.20 -10.80
N THR A 111 -11.04 3.58 -11.91
CA THR A 111 -10.90 4.15 -13.27
C THR A 111 -12.29 4.25 -13.90
N PRO A 112 -13.16 5.14 -13.40
CA PRO A 112 -14.51 5.27 -13.92
C PRO A 112 -14.48 5.73 -15.38
N LEU A 113 -15.55 5.48 -16.13
CA LEU A 113 -15.64 6.00 -17.49
C LEU A 113 -16.02 7.49 -17.46
N ALA A 114 -15.30 8.31 -18.23
CA ALA A 114 -15.64 9.69 -18.50
C ALA A 114 -16.91 9.79 -19.36
N LYS A 115 -17.45 11.01 -19.53
CA LYS A 115 -18.61 11.27 -20.41
C LYS A 115 -18.38 10.82 -21.85
N THR A 116 -17.11 10.78 -22.29
CA THR A 116 -16.69 10.31 -23.62
C THR A 116 -16.56 8.78 -23.72
N ARG A 117 -16.76 8.05 -22.62
CA ARG A 117 -16.58 6.60 -22.45
C ARG A 117 -15.13 6.12 -22.41
N ASP A 118 -14.16 7.02 -22.36
CA ASP A 118 -12.77 6.70 -22.07
C ASP A 118 -12.56 6.52 -20.56
N PRO A 119 -11.58 5.72 -20.10
CA PRO A 119 -11.20 5.68 -18.69
C PRO A 119 -10.75 7.06 -18.19
N ASP A 120 -11.31 7.48 -17.06
CA ASP A 120 -10.82 8.63 -16.31
C ASP A 120 -9.56 8.23 -15.55
N MET A 121 -8.42 8.73 -16.05
CA MET A 121 -7.10 8.45 -15.50
C MET A 121 -6.71 9.37 -14.32
N SER A 122 -7.55 10.35 -13.95
CA SER A 122 -7.22 11.33 -12.90
C SER A 122 -6.86 10.68 -11.57
N TYR A 123 -7.55 9.60 -11.20
CA TYR A 123 -7.28 8.84 -9.97
C TYR A 123 -5.92 8.14 -9.98
N VAL A 124 -5.53 7.56 -11.12
CA VAL A 124 -4.23 6.88 -11.27
C VAL A 124 -3.09 7.90 -11.23
N LEU A 125 -3.27 9.05 -11.86
CA LEU A 125 -2.29 10.14 -11.81
C LEU A 125 -2.14 10.68 -10.38
N ALA A 126 -3.25 10.92 -9.67
CA ALA A 126 -3.20 11.34 -8.28
C ALA A 126 -2.50 10.32 -7.37
N ALA A 127 -2.73 9.02 -7.60
CA ALA A 127 -2.01 7.95 -6.91
C ALA A 127 -0.49 7.99 -7.20
N ALA A 128 -0.10 8.17 -8.46
CA ALA A 128 1.31 8.28 -8.84
C ALA A 128 1.98 9.51 -8.21
N ASP A 129 1.29 10.65 -8.17
CA ASP A 129 1.77 11.87 -7.52
C ASP A 129 1.95 11.70 -6.01
N ALA A 130 1.04 10.99 -5.34
CA ALA A 130 1.16 10.66 -3.92
C ALA A 130 2.36 9.73 -3.66
N ILE A 131 2.63 8.78 -4.54
CA ILE A 131 3.77 7.85 -4.45
C ILE A 131 5.12 8.58 -4.67
N ALA A 132 5.14 9.62 -5.49
CA ALA A 132 6.36 10.33 -5.87
C ALA A 132 6.87 11.34 -4.82
N ARG A 133 6.09 11.61 -3.76
CA ARG A 133 6.41 12.56 -2.69
C ARG A 133 7.18 11.92 -1.55
#